data_AF-A0A285QQF2-F1
#
_entry.id   AF-A0A285QQF2-F1
#
_cell.length_a   1.000
_cell.length_b   1.000
_cell.length_c   1.000
_cell.angle_alpha   90.00
_cell.angle_beta   90.00
_cell.angle_gamma   90.00
#
_symmetry.space_group_name_H-M   'P 1'
#
loop_
_entity.id
_entity.type
_entity.pdbx_description
1 polymer ?
#
loop_
_entity_poly.entity_id
_entity_poly.type
_entity_poly.pdbx_seq_one_letter_code
_entity_poly.pdbx_strand_id
1 'polypeptide(L)'
;MTDRGCDCGGSRHRDPLPDLRLQSVVELAQDMAGALTPLEAVRAAAARATEALGATMAAVSVWDRESGRLRVLVNHGELAPGEEELPEDESYPVADFPEIVTYLDERWTTGRLPRAWLQTAENSAPHPGHAHPTAGAYCQERAAALRRRGRACCVVAPIVLHGQAWGELYLARSVGMPEFTEADADYATLLAAQVSAGLAQTERLADLRRLAFSDPLTGLANRRAVDTRLESALEAHNRDNTVVSLVVCDVNGLKRVNDQLGHEMGDRLLERFAHQLSLAAAKLPGSLAARLGGDEFCLLVEGQKADEVVAVAEELCARALALSEGEGVACGVASTGDSIGPVTTPDRLFRLADAAQYRAKAARAAHPVVAGRSHGPGFSPDPTVLLADAADPHHRADGRRTGGRIGTGDRRRFRGAAHSADPGQLLTAVLAALDRAAAARVVHPADTLGKLVVIAETSARLLDAVGWWVSYVPPGSHLMRTAQHAVYRMTSGPSSARAETQRAQIEAPDAVFDLRHYPMTRRAVRGGAFALRAGAAGNDPAEEAMLVVSGYRGMVAAGGHNPAGGWLVELFADDATLPLGQAACAMRALVAVALSGAASPPVV
;
A
#
# COMPACT_ATOMS: atom_id res chain seq x y z
N MET A 1 57.95 29.27 -43.77
CA MET A 1 57.70 27.81 -43.64
C MET A 1 58.92 27.26 -42.94
N THR A 2 58.92 26.87 -41.68
CA THR A 2 57.91 26.20 -40.86
C THR A 2 58.23 26.50 -39.39
N ASP A 3 57.23 26.75 -38.56
CA ASP A 3 57.38 26.63 -37.10
C ASP A 3 56.17 25.88 -36.55
N ARG A 4 56.43 24.78 -35.84
CA ARG A 4 55.41 23.87 -35.30
C ARG A 4 55.15 24.27 -33.84
N GLY A 5 54.05 24.97 -33.60
CA GLY A 5 53.51 25.19 -32.27
C GLY A 5 52.81 23.93 -31.77
N CYS A 6 53.25 23.45 -30.61
CA CYS A 6 52.68 22.36 -29.83
C CYS A 6 51.38 22.84 -29.17
N ASP A 7 50.26 22.15 -29.41
CA ASP A 7 48.95 22.47 -28.82
C ASP A 7 48.68 21.51 -27.66
N CYS A 8 48.87 22.00 -26.43
CA CYS A 8 48.67 21.25 -25.20
C CYS A 8 47.20 21.41 -24.75
N GLY A 9 46.30 20.59 -25.31
CA GLY A 9 44.91 20.51 -24.89
C GLY A 9 44.74 19.79 -23.56
N GLY A 10 44.73 20.52 -22.45
CA GLY A 10 44.28 20.02 -21.15
C GLY A 10 42.75 19.91 -21.12
N SER A 11 42.22 18.68 -21.10
CA SER A 11 40.81 18.40 -20.89
C SER A 11 40.42 18.71 -19.45
N ARG A 12 39.82 19.88 -19.22
CA ARG A 12 39.13 20.19 -17.96
C ARG A 12 37.86 19.35 -17.89
N HIS A 13 37.86 18.31 -17.08
CA HIS A 13 36.63 17.67 -16.60
C HIS A 13 35.79 18.74 -15.91
N ARG A 14 34.63 19.11 -16.49
CA ARG A 14 33.66 19.96 -15.82
C ARG A 14 32.88 19.11 -14.84
N ASP A 15 32.96 19.43 -13.56
CA ASP A 15 31.94 19.00 -12.60
C ASP A 15 30.56 19.37 -13.15
N PRO A 16 29.57 18.45 -13.13
CA PRO A 16 28.22 18.80 -13.51
C PRO A 16 27.75 19.98 -12.64
N LEU A 17 27.16 20.99 -13.29
CA LEU A 17 26.66 22.19 -12.60
C LEU A 17 25.73 21.77 -11.44
N PRO A 18 25.72 22.49 -10.31
CA PRO A 18 24.91 22.16 -9.12
C PRO A 18 23.43 21.85 -9.43
N ASP A 19 22.86 22.49 -10.45
CA ASP A 19 21.48 22.28 -10.90
C ASP A 19 21.23 20.87 -11.46
N LEU A 20 22.21 20.27 -12.16
CA LEU A 20 22.09 18.92 -12.71
C LEU A 20 22.11 17.85 -11.61
N ARG A 21 22.91 18.05 -10.56
CA ARG A 21 22.94 17.14 -9.39
C ARG A 21 21.61 17.17 -8.63
N LEU A 22 21.04 18.36 -8.41
CA LEU A 22 19.72 18.50 -7.80
C LEU A 22 18.63 17.81 -8.64
N GLN A 23 18.66 17.98 -9.97
CA GLN A 23 17.73 17.32 -10.87
C GLN A 23 17.80 15.80 -10.77
N SER A 24 19.00 15.21 -10.73
CA SER A 24 19.16 13.76 -10.59
C SER A 24 18.61 13.20 -9.28
N VAL A 25 18.68 13.95 -8.16
CA VAL A 25 18.05 13.57 -6.88
C VAL A 25 16.53 13.59 -6.98
N VAL A 26 15.96 14.58 -7.67
CA VAL A 26 14.50 14.66 -7.89
C VAL A 26 14.02 13.50 -8.74
N GLU A 27 14.71 13.20 -9.83
CA GLU A 27 14.41 12.08 -10.72
C GLU A 27 14.57 10.73 -9.97
N LEU A 28 15.59 10.58 -9.11
CA LEU A 28 15.71 9.41 -8.20
C LEU A 28 14.46 9.24 -7.34
N ALA A 29 14.00 10.34 -6.73
CA ALA A 29 12.82 10.32 -5.89
C ALA A 29 11.56 9.90 -6.66
N GLN A 30 11.43 10.34 -7.92
CA GLN A 30 10.31 10.02 -8.80
C GLN A 30 10.31 8.54 -9.20
N ASP A 31 11.46 8.01 -9.63
CA ASP A 31 11.57 6.61 -10.05
C ASP A 31 11.30 5.65 -8.89
N MET A 32 11.83 5.98 -7.70
CA MET A 32 11.54 5.19 -6.49
C MET A 32 10.07 5.31 -6.04
N ALA A 33 9.42 6.45 -6.25
CA ALA A 33 8.00 6.61 -5.94
C ALA A 33 7.09 5.81 -6.88
N GLY A 34 7.55 5.52 -8.11
CA GLY A 34 6.85 4.67 -9.07
C GLY A 34 6.97 3.16 -8.79
N ALA A 35 7.90 2.75 -7.92
CA ALA A 35 8.12 1.35 -7.60
C ALA A 35 6.96 0.75 -6.78
N LEU A 36 6.52 -0.44 -7.16
CA LEU A 36 5.44 -1.16 -6.48
C LEU A 36 5.97 -2.15 -5.44
N THR A 37 7.24 -2.52 -5.53
CA THR A 37 7.94 -3.41 -4.60
C THR A 37 9.24 -2.79 -4.07
N PRO A 38 9.73 -3.21 -2.88
CA PRO A 38 11.03 -2.78 -2.37
C PRO A 38 12.18 -3.10 -3.33
N LEU A 39 12.14 -4.24 -4.03
CA LEU A 39 13.18 -4.63 -4.98
C LEU A 39 13.21 -3.71 -6.20
N GLU A 40 12.04 -3.35 -6.77
CA GLU A 40 11.96 -2.36 -7.85
C GLU A 40 12.52 -1.01 -7.44
N ALA A 41 12.23 -0.57 -6.21
CA ALA A 41 12.75 0.69 -5.67
C ALA A 41 14.28 0.66 -5.55
N VAL A 42 14.83 -0.45 -5.08
CA VAL A 42 16.28 -0.66 -4.97
C VAL A 42 16.95 -0.72 -6.34
N ARG A 43 16.34 -1.37 -7.34
CA ARG A 43 16.87 -1.40 -8.72
C ARG A 43 16.88 0.01 -9.34
N ALA A 44 15.78 0.75 -9.21
CA ALA A 44 15.69 2.12 -9.66
C ALA A 44 16.76 3.01 -9.00
N ALA A 45 16.95 2.83 -7.68
CA ALA A 45 17.98 3.53 -6.93
C ALA A 45 19.39 3.26 -7.48
N ALA A 46 19.75 1.99 -7.69
CA ALA A 46 21.06 1.61 -8.21
C ALA A 46 21.32 2.21 -9.60
N ALA A 47 20.35 2.07 -10.53
CA ALA A 47 20.47 2.60 -11.89
C ALA A 47 20.67 4.12 -11.91
N ARG A 48 19.81 4.84 -11.19
CA ARG A 48 19.83 6.31 -11.14
C ARG A 48 21.09 6.84 -10.44
N ALA A 49 21.55 6.18 -9.39
CA ALA A 49 22.76 6.56 -8.68
C ALA A 49 24.00 6.39 -9.57
N THR A 50 24.04 5.33 -10.40
CA THR A 50 25.11 5.13 -11.38
C THR A 50 25.21 6.30 -12.36
N GLU A 51 24.08 6.70 -12.96
CA GLU A 51 24.02 7.84 -13.87
C GLU A 51 24.41 9.16 -13.17
N ALA A 52 23.83 9.40 -11.99
CA ALA A 52 23.98 10.66 -11.26
C ALA A 52 25.43 10.94 -10.86
N LEU A 53 26.20 9.91 -10.49
CA LEU A 53 27.59 10.02 -10.07
C LEU A 53 28.59 9.68 -11.19
N GLY A 54 28.13 9.35 -12.39
CA GLY A 54 29.01 8.85 -13.46
C GLY A 54 29.83 7.66 -12.98
N ALA A 55 29.20 6.76 -12.24
CA ALA A 55 29.79 5.49 -11.85
C ALA A 55 29.68 4.51 -13.03
N THR A 56 30.55 3.50 -13.06
CA THR A 56 30.41 2.39 -14.02
C THR A 56 29.54 1.27 -13.44
N MET A 57 29.39 1.23 -12.11
CA MET A 57 28.62 0.21 -11.41
C MET A 57 28.06 0.75 -10.09
N ALA A 58 26.88 0.28 -9.71
CA ALA A 58 26.28 0.45 -8.40
C ALA A 58 25.84 -0.89 -7.82
N ALA A 59 25.85 -1.00 -6.50
CA ALA A 59 25.20 -2.08 -5.78
C ALA A 59 24.41 -1.49 -4.60
N VAL A 60 23.32 -2.16 -4.24
CA VAL A 60 22.60 -1.88 -2.99
C VAL A 60 22.55 -3.16 -2.18
N SER A 61 23.05 -3.07 -0.95
CA SER A 61 23.14 -4.21 -0.03
C SER A 61 22.33 -3.94 1.22
N VAL A 62 21.70 -4.98 1.76
CA VAL A 62 20.96 -4.93 3.03
C VAL A 62 21.74 -5.65 4.10
N TRP A 63 21.71 -5.13 5.32
CA TRP A 63 22.31 -5.80 6.46
C TRP A 63 21.38 -6.89 7.00
N ASP A 64 21.82 -8.14 6.89
CA ASP A 64 21.29 -9.26 7.65
C ASP A 64 21.95 -9.29 9.04
N ARG A 65 21.17 -8.89 10.04
CA ARG A 65 21.60 -8.81 11.44
C ARG A 65 21.80 -10.18 12.07
N GLU A 66 21.10 -11.21 11.61
CA GLU A 66 21.18 -12.55 12.17
C GLU A 66 22.50 -13.22 11.79
N SER A 67 22.88 -13.12 10.52
CA SER A 67 24.16 -13.63 10.03
C SER A 67 25.33 -12.66 10.21
N GLY A 68 25.06 -11.38 10.47
CA GLY A 68 26.09 -10.34 10.56
C GLY A 68 26.72 -10.01 9.20
N ARG A 69 25.96 -10.15 8.11
CA ARG A 69 26.44 -9.99 6.73
C ARG A 69 25.66 -8.93 5.96
N LEU A 70 26.34 -8.22 5.06
CA LEU A 70 25.72 -7.38 4.03
C LEU A 70 25.39 -8.27 2.85
N ARG A 71 24.11 -8.50 2.59
CA ARG A 71 23.62 -9.26 1.44
C ARG A 71 23.29 -8.30 0.31
N VAL A 72 23.84 -8.54 -0.87
CA VAL A 72 23.59 -7.71 -2.05
C VAL A 72 22.17 -7.99 -2.55
N LEU A 73 21.39 -6.93 -2.80
CA LEU A 73 20.04 -7.03 -3.37
C LEU A 73 20.06 -6.83 -4.89
N VAL A 74 20.91 -5.93 -5.36
CA VAL A 74 21.08 -5.62 -6.78
C VAL A 74 22.52 -5.19 -7.04
N ASN A 75 23.05 -5.64 -8.16
CA ASN A 75 24.18 -5.02 -8.85
C ASN A 75 23.69 -4.43 -10.18
N HIS A 76 24.13 -3.23 -10.54
CA HIS A 76 23.74 -2.55 -11.77
C HIS A 76 24.95 -1.93 -12.46
N GLY A 77 25.05 -2.07 -13.79
CA GLY A 77 26.15 -1.52 -14.60
C GLY A 77 27.18 -2.57 -15.02
N GLU A 78 28.45 -2.20 -15.00
CA GLU A 78 29.57 -3.07 -15.38
C GLU A 78 29.86 -4.13 -14.29
N LEU A 79 29.36 -5.34 -14.50
CA LEU A 79 29.54 -6.48 -13.59
C LEU A 79 30.89 -7.20 -13.84
N ALA A 80 31.59 -7.54 -12.77
CA ALA A 80 32.80 -8.36 -12.82
C ALA A 80 32.46 -9.86 -13.02
N PRO A 81 33.42 -10.70 -13.44
CA PRO A 81 33.18 -12.14 -13.57
C PRO A 81 32.68 -12.76 -12.25
N GLY A 82 31.51 -13.40 -12.31
CA GLY A 82 30.84 -14.00 -11.15
C GLY A 82 29.89 -13.08 -10.37
N GLU A 83 29.73 -11.82 -10.80
CA GLU A 83 28.67 -10.94 -10.29
C GLU A 83 27.41 -11.08 -11.15
N GLU A 84 26.26 -11.13 -10.50
CA GLU A 84 24.95 -11.20 -11.13
C GLU A 84 24.14 -9.93 -10.81
N GLU A 85 23.20 -9.56 -11.67
CA GLU A 85 22.36 -8.37 -11.45
C GLU A 85 21.50 -8.51 -10.19
N LEU A 86 20.98 -9.71 -9.93
CA LEU A 86 20.13 -10.06 -8.79
C LEU A 86 20.68 -11.33 -8.12
N PRO A 87 21.76 -11.21 -7.33
CA PRO A 87 22.44 -12.38 -6.78
C PRO A 87 21.62 -13.05 -5.67
N GLU A 88 21.58 -14.39 -5.65
CA GLU A 88 20.93 -15.15 -4.58
C GLU A 88 21.80 -15.21 -3.31
N ASP A 89 23.11 -15.45 -3.46
CA ASP A 89 24.03 -15.78 -2.36
C ASP A 89 25.18 -14.78 -2.13
N GLU A 90 25.19 -13.64 -2.83
CA GLU A 90 26.26 -12.66 -2.69
C GLU A 90 26.14 -11.90 -1.35
N SER A 91 27.11 -12.13 -0.45
CA SER A 91 27.13 -11.46 0.84
C SER A 91 28.54 -11.29 1.42
N TYR A 92 28.73 -10.24 2.22
CA TYR A 92 30.01 -9.85 2.81
C TYR A 92 29.91 -9.73 4.34
N PRO A 93 30.92 -10.14 5.11
CA PRO A 93 30.94 -9.89 6.55
C PRO A 93 30.90 -8.38 6.85
N VAL A 94 29.95 -7.91 7.68
CA VAL A 94 29.86 -6.48 8.05
C VAL A 94 31.11 -6.02 8.81
N ALA A 95 31.75 -6.94 9.54
CA ALA A 95 32.99 -6.69 10.27
C ALA A 95 34.16 -6.22 9.38
N ASP A 96 34.13 -6.52 8.08
CA ASP A 96 35.15 -6.08 7.12
C ASP A 96 34.99 -4.59 6.74
N PHE A 97 33.90 -3.96 7.20
CA PHE A 97 33.53 -2.57 6.94
C PHE A 97 33.38 -1.82 8.28
N PRO A 98 34.49 -1.57 8.99
CA PRO A 98 34.46 -0.93 10.31
C PRO A 98 33.82 0.45 10.29
N GLU A 99 33.80 1.15 9.15
CA GLU A 99 33.07 2.42 9.00
C GLU A 99 31.56 2.21 9.15
N ILE A 100 31.01 1.16 8.52
CA ILE A 100 29.60 0.77 8.68
C ILE A 100 29.36 0.39 10.14
N VAL A 101 30.24 -0.43 10.73
CA VAL A 101 30.13 -0.87 12.14
C VAL A 101 30.16 0.31 13.12
N THR A 102 31.04 1.29 12.91
CA THR A 102 31.15 2.48 13.77
C THR A 102 29.85 3.29 13.75
N TYR A 103 29.19 3.36 12.59
CA TYR A 103 27.88 4.00 12.45
C TYR A 103 26.71 3.19 13.07
N LEU A 104 26.94 1.95 13.53
CA LEU A 104 25.93 1.11 14.20
C LEU A 104 25.75 1.45 15.68
N ASP A 105 26.81 1.92 16.35
CA ASP A 105 26.78 2.24 17.79
C ASP A 105 26.13 3.60 18.06
N GLU A 106 26.12 4.51 17.08
CA GLU A 106 25.46 5.80 17.16
C GLU A 106 23.97 5.66 16.84
N ARG A 107 23.10 5.67 17.87
CA ARG A 107 21.66 5.86 17.64
C ARG A 107 21.43 7.24 17.01
N TRP A 108 21.11 7.26 15.71
CA TRP A 108 20.86 8.45 14.89
C TRP A 108 19.62 9.22 15.35
N THR A 109 19.79 9.95 16.45
CA THR A 109 18.76 10.79 17.10
C THR A 109 18.98 12.28 16.84
N THR A 110 20.11 12.66 16.21
CA THR A 110 20.60 14.05 16.13
C THR A 110 20.41 14.73 14.76
N GLY A 111 19.77 14.08 13.79
CA GLY A 111 19.41 14.71 12.50
C GLY A 111 20.57 14.97 11.53
N ARG A 112 21.78 14.44 11.77
CA ARG A 112 22.88 14.44 10.80
C ARG A 112 22.84 13.15 9.97
N LEU A 113 22.98 13.25 8.64
CA LEU A 113 23.10 12.10 7.75
C LEU A 113 24.47 11.42 7.94
N PRO A 114 24.55 10.07 7.87
CA PRO A 114 25.83 9.38 7.84
C PRO A 114 26.58 9.73 6.56
N ARG A 115 27.82 10.18 6.68
CA ARG A 115 28.61 10.61 5.53
C ARG A 115 29.13 9.39 4.78
N ALA A 116 28.96 9.39 3.46
CA ALA A 116 29.61 8.44 2.58
C ALA A 116 31.14 8.59 2.66
N TRP A 117 31.86 7.52 2.35
CA TRP A 117 33.32 7.53 2.31
C TRP A 117 33.85 7.00 0.98
N LEU A 118 35.10 7.36 0.69
CA LEU A 118 35.80 7.01 -0.53
C LEU A 118 36.81 5.91 -0.26
N GLN A 119 37.02 5.07 -1.26
CA GLN A 119 38.10 4.10 -1.26
C GLN A 119 38.67 3.93 -2.66
N THR A 120 40.00 3.88 -2.77
CA THR A 120 40.68 3.67 -4.04
C THR A 120 41.47 2.37 -4.02
N ALA A 121 41.73 1.83 -5.20
CA ALA A 121 42.55 0.65 -5.40
C ALA A 121 44.03 0.93 -5.07
N GLU A 122 44.46 2.20 -4.99
CA GLU A 122 45.84 2.56 -4.68
C GLU A 122 46.02 2.95 -3.20
N ASN A 123 45.02 3.57 -2.59
CA ASN A 123 45.08 4.04 -1.21
C ASN A 123 44.62 2.95 -0.22
N SER A 124 45.53 2.52 0.65
CA SER A 124 45.25 1.57 1.73
C SER A 124 45.22 2.21 3.12
N ALA A 125 45.29 3.55 3.20
CA ALA A 125 45.22 4.27 4.46
C ALA A 125 43.75 4.45 4.90
N PRO A 126 43.45 4.32 6.20
CA PRO A 126 42.10 4.57 6.74
C PRO A 126 41.72 6.05 6.66
N HIS A 127 40.42 6.33 6.55
CA HIS A 127 39.90 7.70 6.42
C HIS A 127 40.14 8.52 7.70
N PRO A 128 40.63 9.79 7.62
CA PRO A 128 40.82 10.65 8.78
C PRO A 128 39.50 10.90 9.51
N GLY A 129 39.34 10.30 10.70
CA GLY A 129 38.13 10.35 11.52
C GLY A 129 37.70 8.99 12.08
N HIS A 130 38.16 7.89 11.48
CA HIS A 130 37.80 6.52 11.86
C HIS A 130 39.05 5.72 12.25
N ALA A 131 39.74 6.15 13.31
CA ALA A 131 40.97 5.53 13.79
C ALA A 131 40.70 4.24 14.60
N HIS A 132 40.26 3.16 13.92
CA HIS A 132 40.24 1.83 14.53
C HIS A 132 41.62 1.15 14.39
N PRO A 133 42.17 0.47 15.42
CA PRO A 133 43.52 -0.12 15.40
C PRO A 133 43.77 -1.12 14.26
N THR A 134 42.71 -1.74 13.73
CA THR A 134 42.75 -2.74 12.64
C THR A 134 42.33 -2.18 11.28
N ALA A 135 41.98 -0.89 11.17
CA ALA A 135 41.43 -0.30 9.94
C ALA A 135 42.37 -0.41 8.73
N GLY A 136 43.70 -0.44 8.94
CA GLY A 136 44.68 -0.58 7.87
C GLY A 136 44.63 -1.93 7.13
N ALA A 137 44.36 -3.04 7.84
CA ALA A 137 44.28 -4.37 7.21
C ALA A 137 43.04 -4.49 6.31
N TYR A 138 41.89 -4.01 6.80
CA TYR A 138 40.64 -3.97 6.02
C TYR A 138 40.74 -3.04 4.81
N CYS A 139 41.43 -1.90 4.93
CA CYS A 139 41.66 -1.02 3.79
C CYS A 139 42.49 -1.69 2.69
N GLN A 140 43.50 -2.50 3.05
CA GLN A 140 44.30 -3.26 2.09
C GLN A 140 43.49 -4.36 1.39
N GLU A 141 42.67 -5.12 2.13
CA GLU A 141 41.83 -6.17 1.54
C GLU A 141 40.77 -5.60 0.59
N ARG A 142 40.15 -4.47 0.94
CA ARG A 142 39.19 -3.77 0.09
C ARG A 142 39.86 -3.19 -1.17
N ALA A 143 41.03 -2.58 -1.05
CA ALA A 143 41.80 -2.14 -2.21
C ALA A 143 42.17 -3.33 -3.13
N ALA A 144 42.54 -4.48 -2.55
CA ALA A 144 42.77 -5.69 -3.33
C ALA A 144 41.48 -6.23 -4.00
N ALA A 145 40.33 -6.13 -3.33
CA ALA A 145 39.05 -6.51 -3.88
C ALA A 145 38.62 -5.62 -5.07
N LEU A 146 38.86 -4.31 -4.99
CA LEU A 146 38.68 -3.38 -6.11
C LEU A 146 39.53 -3.79 -7.31
N ARG A 147 40.84 -4.07 -7.10
CA ARG A 147 41.75 -4.52 -8.16
C ARG A 147 41.28 -5.83 -8.82
N ARG A 148 40.88 -6.82 -8.02
CA ARG A 148 40.38 -8.11 -8.55
C ARG A 148 39.14 -7.95 -9.43
N ARG A 149 38.31 -6.95 -9.14
CA ARG A 149 37.08 -6.64 -9.89
C ARG A 149 37.30 -5.61 -11.01
N GLY A 150 38.53 -5.18 -11.26
CA GLY A 150 38.82 -4.18 -12.29
C GLY A 150 38.32 -2.77 -11.96
N ARG A 151 38.15 -2.44 -10.68
CA ARG A 151 37.67 -1.14 -10.19
C ARG A 151 38.83 -0.27 -9.71
N ALA A 152 38.82 1.00 -10.07
CA ALA A 152 39.82 1.98 -9.63
C ALA A 152 39.48 2.56 -8.27
N CYS A 153 38.20 2.89 -8.04
CA CYS A 153 37.73 3.48 -6.80
C CYS A 153 36.25 3.19 -6.59
N CYS A 154 35.79 3.40 -5.36
CA CYS A 154 34.39 3.37 -5.01
C CYS A 154 34.05 4.45 -3.97
N VAL A 155 32.77 4.83 -3.97
CA VAL A 155 32.12 5.55 -2.89
C VAL A 155 31.09 4.62 -2.25
N VAL A 156 31.04 4.62 -0.91
CA VAL A 156 30.12 3.79 -0.15
C VAL A 156 29.30 4.70 0.76
N ALA A 157 27.98 4.67 0.60
CA ALA A 157 27.06 5.55 1.28
C ALA A 157 26.07 4.74 2.14
N PRO A 158 26.04 4.91 3.48
CA PRO A 158 25.11 4.19 4.34
C PRO A 158 23.65 4.56 4.05
N ILE A 159 22.78 3.55 4.00
CA ILE A 159 21.33 3.70 3.93
C ILE A 159 20.79 3.50 5.35
N VAL A 160 20.00 4.47 5.84
CA VAL A 160 19.47 4.47 7.20
C VAL A 160 17.96 4.47 7.17
N LEU A 161 17.36 3.47 7.80
CA LEU A 161 15.92 3.31 7.88
C LEU A 161 15.50 3.33 9.35
N HIS A 162 14.47 4.12 9.69
CA HIS A 162 13.96 4.26 11.06
C HIS A 162 15.03 4.60 12.12
N GLY A 163 16.04 5.39 11.74
CA GLY A 163 17.14 5.78 12.63
C GLY A 163 18.18 4.68 12.90
N GLN A 164 18.15 3.59 12.13
CA GLN A 164 19.11 2.50 12.20
C GLN A 164 19.74 2.25 10.83
N ALA A 165 21.01 1.83 10.79
CA ALA A 165 21.62 1.37 9.55
C ALA A 165 20.83 0.18 9.00
N TRP A 166 20.41 0.32 7.75
CA TRP A 166 19.66 -0.67 6.99
C TRP A 166 20.57 -1.42 6.01
N GLY A 167 21.50 -0.69 5.39
CA GLY A 167 22.33 -1.22 4.33
C GLY A 167 23.27 -0.17 3.76
N GLU A 168 23.72 -0.38 2.53
CA GLU A 168 24.62 0.55 1.84
C GLU A 168 24.26 0.69 0.36
N LEU A 169 24.55 1.87 -0.18
CA LEU A 169 24.68 2.15 -1.60
C LEU A 169 26.17 2.20 -1.93
N TYR A 170 26.63 1.22 -2.71
CA TYR A 170 27.99 1.11 -3.21
C TYR A 170 28.03 1.59 -4.66
N LEU A 171 29.00 2.42 -5.02
CA LEU A 171 29.20 2.90 -6.39
C LEU A 171 30.67 2.81 -6.74
N ALA A 172 31.00 2.32 -7.93
CA ALA A 172 32.37 2.13 -8.38
C ALA A 172 32.63 2.74 -9.75
N ARG A 173 33.89 3.10 -9.99
CA ARG A 173 34.40 3.45 -11.31
C ARG A 173 35.50 2.47 -11.71
N SER A 174 35.46 2.03 -12.97
CA SER A 174 36.42 1.10 -13.57
C SER A 174 37.80 1.75 -13.77
N VAL A 175 38.84 0.94 -13.97
CA VAL A 175 40.20 1.43 -14.26
C VAL A 175 40.20 2.35 -15.49
N GLY A 176 40.88 3.49 -15.39
CA GLY A 176 40.97 4.50 -16.45
C GLY A 176 39.97 5.65 -16.31
N MET A 177 39.00 5.54 -15.38
CA MET A 177 38.09 6.64 -15.03
C MET A 177 38.68 7.51 -13.91
N PRO A 178 38.29 8.79 -13.82
CA PRO A 178 38.72 9.68 -12.73
C PRO A 178 38.22 9.17 -11.37
N GLU A 179 39.05 9.33 -10.34
CA GLU A 179 38.67 8.98 -8.96
C GLU A 179 37.47 9.81 -8.48
N PHE A 180 36.70 9.25 -7.55
CA PHE A 180 35.68 10.01 -6.83
C PHE A 180 36.32 11.05 -5.92
N THR A 181 35.65 12.19 -5.80
CA THR A 181 36.06 13.33 -4.97
C THR A 181 35.25 13.39 -3.68
N GLU A 182 35.68 14.21 -2.70
CA GLU A 182 34.87 14.46 -1.48
C GLU A 182 33.48 15.04 -1.80
N ALA A 183 33.37 15.83 -2.87
CA ALA A 183 32.08 16.33 -3.35
C ALA A 183 31.19 15.19 -3.90
N ASP A 184 31.78 14.12 -4.43
CA ASP A 184 31.04 12.92 -4.83
C ASP A 184 30.57 12.12 -3.61
N ALA A 185 31.35 12.07 -2.53
CA ALA A 185 30.93 11.47 -1.26
C ALA A 185 29.76 12.24 -0.61
N ASP A 186 29.85 13.56 -0.57
CA ASP A 186 28.75 14.39 -0.05
C ASP A 186 27.48 14.21 -0.89
N TYR A 187 27.62 14.06 -2.21
CA TYR A 187 26.49 13.82 -3.10
C TYR A 187 25.93 12.39 -2.98
N ALA A 188 26.79 11.37 -2.86
CA ALA A 188 26.37 9.99 -2.58
C ALA A 188 25.60 9.88 -1.25
N THR A 189 25.97 10.68 -0.26
CA THR A 189 25.24 10.80 1.01
C THR A 189 23.79 11.28 0.80
N LEU A 190 23.60 12.27 -0.09
CA LEU A 190 22.26 12.76 -0.44
C LEU A 190 21.46 11.71 -1.21
N LEU A 191 22.09 10.99 -2.14
CA LEU A 191 21.44 9.89 -2.86
C LEU A 191 21.01 8.79 -1.90
N ALA A 192 21.88 8.35 -0.97
CA ALA A 192 21.53 7.34 0.02
C ALA A 192 20.41 7.78 0.98
N ALA A 193 20.36 9.06 1.34
CA ALA A 193 19.24 9.62 2.11
C ALA A 193 17.93 9.58 1.31
N GLN A 194 17.98 9.87 0.00
CA GLN A 194 16.83 9.76 -0.88
C GLN A 194 16.38 8.31 -1.07
N VAL A 195 17.33 7.37 -1.18
CA VAL A 195 17.05 5.92 -1.21
C VAL A 195 16.35 5.49 0.08
N SER A 196 16.85 5.95 1.23
CA SER A 196 16.25 5.69 2.54
C SER A 196 14.79 6.15 2.60
N ALA A 197 14.50 7.35 2.08
CA ALA A 197 13.14 7.90 2.02
C ALA A 197 12.22 7.10 1.09
N GLY A 198 12.72 6.70 -0.08
CA GLY A 198 11.97 5.87 -1.03
C GLY A 198 11.63 4.48 -0.45
N LEU A 199 12.61 3.82 0.19
CA LEU A 199 12.41 2.55 0.88
C LEU A 199 11.36 2.66 1.98
N ALA A 200 11.46 3.67 2.86
CA ALA A 200 10.46 3.89 3.91
C ALA A 200 9.04 4.11 3.36
N GLN A 201 8.92 4.77 2.21
CA GLN A 201 7.64 4.96 1.54
C GLN A 201 7.09 3.64 0.99
N THR A 202 7.93 2.82 0.34
CA THR A 202 7.51 1.50 -0.15
C THR A 202 7.09 0.55 0.98
N GLU A 203 7.80 0.55 2.12
CA GLU A 203 7.40 -0.23 3.31
C GLU A 203 6.02 0.20 3.82
N ARG A 204 5.78 1.51 3.96
CA ARG A 204 4.48 2.02 4.40
C ARG A 204 3.37 1.66 3.42
N LEU A 205 3.62 1.76 2.12
CA LEU A 205 2.65 1.38 1.10
C LEU A 205 2.38 -0.13 1.12
N ALA A 206 3.42 -0.96 1.30
CA ALA A 206 3.29 -2.40 1.42
C ALA A 206 2.52 -2.80 2.69
N ASP A 207 2.79 -2.15 3.82
CA ASP A 207 2.08 -2.35 5.07
C ASP A 207 0.61 -1.94 4.96
N LEU A 208 0.34 -0.78 4.34
CA LEU A 208 -1.03 -0.34 4.08
C LEU A 208 -1.76 -1.29 3.13
N ARG A 209 -1.10 -1.78 2.08
CA ARG A 209 -1.67 -2.81 1.18
C ARG A 209 -1.96 -4.10 1.94
N ARG A 210 -1.05 -4.58 2.78
CA ARG A 210 -1.26 -5.78 3.62
C ARG A 210 -2.44 -5.57 4.58
N LEU A 211 -2.54 -4.43 5.24
CA LEU A 211 -3.66 -4.10 6.13
C LEU A 211 -4.99 -3.94 5.36
N ALA A 212 -4.94 -3.47 4.12
CA ALA A 212 -6.13 -3.26 3.31
C ALA A 212 -6.67 -4.55 2.67
N PHE A 213 -5.77 -5.46 2.26
CA PHE A 213 -6.07 -6.59 1.37
C PHE A 213 -5.75 -7.98 1.93
N SER A 214 -5.17 -8.09 3.12
CA SER A 214 -4.92 -9.37 3.80
C SER A 214 -5.77 -9.53 5.06
N ASP A 215 -6.05 -10.78 5.43
CA ASP A 215 -6.65 -11.16 6.71
C ASP A 215 -5.53 -11.30 7.77
N PRO A 216 -5.61 -10.58 8.91
CA PRO A 216 -4.53 -10.54 9.88
C PRO A 216 -4.34 -11.85 10.65
N LEU A 217 -5.36 -12.71 10.73
CA LEU A 217 -5.24 -14.01 11.41
C LEU A 217 -4.56 -15.04 10.51
N THR A 218 -5.01 -15.14 9.26
CA THR A 218 -4.60 -16.23 8.37
C THR A 218 -3.49 -15.87 7.40
N GLY A 219 -3.20 -14.57 7.22
CA GLY A 219 -2.24 -14.07 6.24
C GLY A 219 -2.71 -14.18 4.78
N LEU A 220 -3.87 -14.79 4.53
CA LEU A 220 -4.49 -14.88 3.21
C LEU A 220 -4.99 -13.52 2.73
N ALA A 221 -5.38 -13.43 1.46
CA ALA A 221 -6.16 -12.30 0.99
C ALA A 221 -7.47 -12.16 1.79
N ASN A 222 -7.98 -10.95 1.95
CA ASN A 222 -9.29 -10.71 2.56
C ASN A 222 -10.37 -10.54 1.48
N ARG A 223 -11.63 -10.41 1.91
CA ARG A 223 -12.77 -10.18 1.02
C ARG A 223 -12.53 -9.09 -0.04
N ARG A 224 -11.89 -7.98 0.33
CA ARG A 224 -11.66 -6.85 -0.58
C ARG A 224 -10.75 -7.22 -1.74
N ALA A 225 -9.70 -8.00 -1.47
CA ALA A 225 -8.78 -8.46 -2.52
C ALA A 225 -9.48 -9.38 -3.52
N VAL A 226 -10.42 -10.21 -3.06
CA VAL A 226 -11.22 -11.08 -3.93
C VAL A 226 -12.15 -10.28 -4.81
N ASP A 227 -12.87 -9.31 -4.23
CA ASP A 227 -13.82 -8.49 -5.00
C ASP A 227 -13.09 -7.73 -6.13
N THR A 228 -11.93 -7.11 -5.84
CA THR A 228 -11.09 -6.45 -6.85
C THR A 228 -10.57 -7.42 -7.90
N ARG A 229 -10.01 -8.58 -7.50
CA ARG A 229 -9.43 -9.53 -8.44
C ARG A 229 -10.48 -10.18 -9.34
N LEU A 230 -11.67 -10.44 -8.81
CA LEU A 230 -12.77 -11.04 -9.54
C LEU A 230 -13.33 -10.09 -10.60
N GLU A 231 -13.41 -8.79 -10.31
CA GLU A 231 -13.79 -7.77 -11.30
C GLU A 231 -12.83 -7.80 -12.50
N SER A 232 -11.52 -7.71 -12.27
CA SER A 232 -10.53 -7.79 -13.35
C SER A 232 -10.53 -9.14 -14.09
N ALA A 233 -10.74 -10.26 -13.38
CA ALA A 233 -10.80 -11.58 -14.01
C ALA A 233 -12.03 -11.71 -14.95
N LEU A 234 -13.17 -11.12 -14.58
CA LEU A 234 -14.35 -11.13 -15.44
C LEU A 234 -14.21 -10.18 -16.64
N GLU A 235 -13.48 -9.08 -16.52
CA GLU A 235 -13.09 -8.28 -17.68
C GLU A 235 -12.26 -9.09 -18.67
N ALA A 236 -11.30 -9.89 -18.18
CA ALA A 236 -10.50 -10.80 -19.02
C ALA A 236 -11.36 -11.92 -19.62
N HIS A 237 -12.31 -12.49 -18.85
CA HIS A 237 -13.30 -13.44 -19.38
C HIS A 237 -14.08 -12.85 -20.56
N ASN A 238 -14.60 -11.63 -20.41
CA ASN A 238 -15.39 -10.97 -21.44
C ASN A 238 -14.57 -10.62 -22.69
N ARG A 239 -13.26 -10.36 -22.53
CA ARG A 239 -12.37 -9.97 -23.63
C ARG A 239 -11.82 -11.18 -24.38
N ASP A 240 -11.32 -12.17 -23.64
CA ASP A 240 -10.45 -13.23 -24.16
C ASP A 240 -11.05 -14.65 -23.96
N ASN A 241 -12.28 -14.76 -23.44
CA ASN A 241 -12.91 -16.02 -23.02
C ASN A 241 -12.10 -16.82 -21.98
N THR A 242 -11.28 -16.13 -21.18
CA THR A 242 -10.55 -16.73 -20.06
C THR A 242 -11.52 -17.37 -19.08
N VAL A 243 -11.29 -18.64 -18.72
CA VAL A 243 -12.13 -19.33 -17.73
C VAL A 243 -11.87 -18.74 -16.34
N VAL A 244 -12.94 -18.41 -15.61
CA VAL A 244 -12.87 -17.88 -14.25
C VAL A 244 -13.69 -18.81 -13.36
N SER A 245 -13.05 -19.34 -12.33
CA SER A 245 -13.68 -20.24 -11.37
C SER A 245 -13.57 -19.68 -9.97
N LEU A 246 -14.64 -19.83 -9.20
CA LEU A 246 -14.71 -19.41 -7.81
C LEU A 246 -15.12 -20.61 -6.95
N VAL A 247 -14.30 -20.91 -5.95
CA VAL A 247 -14.58 -21.90 -4.91
C VAL A 247 -14.89 -21.14 -3.64
N VAL A 248 -16.05 -21.38 -3.03
CA VAL A 248 -16.44 -20.83 -1.72
C VAL A 248 -16.48 -21.96 -0.71
N CYS A 249 -15.87 -21.72 0.44
CA CYS A 249 -15.66 -22.68 1.50
C CYS A 249 -16.19 -22.13 2.83
N ASP A 250 -16.78 -22.99 3.65
CA ASP A 250 -17.23 -22.69 5.01
C ASP A 250 -16.74 -23.81 5.94
N VAL A 251 -15.90 -23.46 6.91
CA VAL A 251 -15.31 -24.40 7.84
C VAL A 251 -16.37 -24.91 8.82
N ASN A 252 -16.66 -26.21 8.76
CA ASN A 252 -17.69 -26.80 9.61
C ASN A 252 -17.19 -26.94 11.06
N GLY A 253 -18.07 -26.67 12.02
CA GLY A 253 -17.84 -26.95 13.44
C GLY A 253 -17.05 -25.88 14.21
N LEU A 254 -16.69 -24.74 13.61
CA LEU A 254 -15.91 -23.69 14.28
C LEU A 254 -16.56 -23.24 15.59
N LYS A 255 -17.89 -23.03 15.60
CA LYS A 255 -18.62 -22.64 16.81
C LYS A 255 -18.47 -23.68 17.93
N ARG A 256 -18.58 -24.97 17.62
CA ARG A 256 -18.40 -26.04 18.61
C ARG A 256 -16.98 -26.02 19.19
N VAL A 257 -15.98 -25.83 18.35
CA VAL A 257 -14.57 -25.74 18.77
C VAL A 257 -14.37 -24.54 19.69
N ASN A 258 -14.89 -23.36 19.33
CA ASN A 258 -14.83 -22.17 20.17
C ASN A 258 -15.51 -22.38 21.52
N ASP A 259 -16.71 -22.97 21.52
CA ASP A 259 -17.51 -23.19 22.72
C ASP A 259 -16.88 -24.24 23.67
N GLN A 260 -16.16 -25.24 23.13
CA GLN A 260 -15.61 -26.36 23.92
C GLN A 260 -14.13 -26.20 24.28
N LEU A 261 -13.34 -25.59 23.40
CA LEU A 261 -11.87 -25.54 23.48
C LEU A 261 -11.32 -24.10 23.50
N GLY A 262 -12.21 -23.10 23.42
CA GLY A 262 -11.85 -21.68 23.45
C GLY A 262 -11.51 -21.11 22.08
N HIS A 263 -11.58 -19.77 21.99
CA HIS A 263 -11.34 -19.02 20.76
C HIS A 263 -9.94 -19.23 20.18
N GLU A 264 -8.91 -19.40 21.01
CA GLU A 264 -7.55 -19.67 20.54
C GLU A 264 -7.46 -20.98 19.73
N MET A 265 -8.24 -22.00 20.10
CA MET A 265 -8.27 -23.26 19.35
C MET A 265 -9.03 -23.10 18.02
N GLY A 266 -10.09 -22.28 18.01
CA GLY A 266 -10.79 -21.91 16.78
C GLY A 266 -9.90 -21.14 15.82
N ASP A 267 -9.12 -20.17 16.33
CA ASP A 267 -8.15 -19.42 15.54
C ASP A 267 -7.11 -20.36 14.92
N ARG A 268 -6.58 -21.32 15.68
CA ARG A 268 -5.66 -22.35 15.16
C ARG A 268 -6.31 -23.27 14.12
N LEU A 269 -7.61 -23.56 14.22
CA LEU A 269 -8.33 -24.33 13.21
C LEU A 269 -8.40 -23.53 11.90
N LEU A 270 -8.70 -22.23 11.99
CA LEU A 270 -8.77 -21.32 10.84
C LEU A 270 -7.40 -21.15 10.16
N GLU A 271 -6.33 -20.99 10.93
CA GLU A 271 -4.95 -20.93 10.41
C GLU A 271 -4.55 -22.23 9.69
N ARG A 272 -4.90 -23.40 10.27
CA ARG A 272 -4.63 -24.71 9.64
C ARG A 272 -5.41 -24.90 8.35
N PHE A 273 -6.67 -24.49 8.31
CA PHE A 273 -7.47 -24.53 7.10
C PHE A 273 -6.92 -23.57 6.03
N ALA A 274 -6.55 -22.35 6.43
CA ALA A 274 -5.91 -21.38 5.55
C ALA A 274 -4.63 -21.94 4.91
N HIS A 275 -3.82 -22.67 5.68
CA HIS A 275 -2.64 -23.35 5.14
C HIS A 275 -3.01 -24.41 4.09
N GLN A 276 -4.02 -25.25 4.31
CA GLN A 276 -4.48 -26.21 3.30
C GLN A 276 -5.00 -25.51 2.04
N LEU A 277 -5.71 -24.39 2.19
CA LEU A 277 -6.20 -23.60 1.06
C LEU A 277 -5.05 -23.00 0.24
N SER A 278 -4.00 -22.50 0.88
CA SER A 278 -2.78 -22.01 0.21
C SER A 278 -2.08 -23.11 -0.59
N LEU A 279 -1.99 -24.33 -0.05
CA LEU A 279 -1.43 -25.48 -0.77
C LEU A 279 -2.29 -25.88 -1.97
N ALA A 280 -3.61 -25.75 -1.87
CA ALA A 280 -4.53 -25.95 -3.00
C ALA A 280 -4.31 -24.88 -4.08
N ALA A 281 -4.19 -23.60 -3.67
CA ALA A 281 -3.91 -22.48 -4.57
C ALA A 281 -2.58 -22.66 -5.32
N ALA A 282 -1.53 -23.13 -4.65
CA ALA A 282 -0.22 -23.36 -5.28
C ALA A 282 -0.25 -24.38 -6.45
N LYS A 283 -1.28 -25.24 -6.51
CA LYS A 283 -1.48 -26.19 -7.62
C LYS A 283 -2.17 -25.58 -8.84
N LEU A 284 -2.75 -24.38 -8.68
CA LEU A 284 -3.52 -23.68 -9.71
C LEU A 284 -2.87 -22.32 -10.00
N PRO A 285 -2.04 -22.22 -11.06
CA PRO A 285 -1.46 -20.95 -11.47
C PRO A 285 -2.53 -19.87 -11.68
N GLY A 286 -2.24 -18.64 -11.24
CA GLY A 286 -3.18 -17.52 -11.35
C GLY A 286 -4.28 -17.50 -10.28
N SER A 287 -4.20 -18.36 -9.25
CA SER A 287 -5.18 -18.41 -8.18
C SER A 287 -4.92 -17.41 -7.03
N LEU A 288 -5.98 -17.05 -6.32
CA LEU A 288 -5.98 -16.20 -5.13
C LEU A 288 -6.77 -16.89 -4.01
N ALA A 289 -6.08 -17.33 -2.97
CA ALA A 289 -6.69 -17.86 -1.74
C ALA A 289 -7.00 -16.72 -0.76
N ALA A 290 -8.22 -16.72 -0.21
CA ALA A 290 -8.69 -15.66 0.66
C ALA A 290 -9.60 -16.14 1.79
N ARG A 291 -9.67 -15.36 2.86
CA ARG A 291 -10.69 -15.44 3.90
C ARG A 291 -11.69 -14.30 3.73
N LEU A 292 -12.97 -14.65 3.62
CA LEU A 292 -14.05 -13.68 3.42
C LEU A 292 -14.51 -13.08 4.76
N GLY A 293 -14.45 -13.87 5.82
CA GLY A 293 -14.82 -13.51 7.18
C GLY A 293 -14.95 -14.77 8.04
N GLY A 294 -15.30 -14.64 9.32
CA GLY A 294 -15.71 -15.76 10.20
C GLY A 294 -14.99 -17.10 9.92
N ASP A 295 -15.75 -18.07 9.44
CA ASP A 295 -15.37 -19.40 8.97
C ASP A 295 -15.37 -19.54 7.43
N GLU A 296 -15.53 -18.44 6.70
CA GLU A 296 -15.70 -18.41 5.24
C GLU A 296 -14.39 -18.10 4.51
N PHE A 297 -14.10 -18.91 3.50
CA PHE A 297 -12.91 -18.80 2.66
C PHE A 297 -13.28 -18.92 1.19
N CYS A 298 -12.38 -18.50 0.31
CA CYS A 298 -12.54 -18.77 -1.11
C CYS A 298 -11.22 -18.98 -1.84
N LEU A 299 -11.31 -19.61 -3.00
CA LEU A 299 -10.25 -19.69 -3.99
C LEU A 299 -10.79 -19.14 -5.32
N LEU A 300 -10.23 -18.02 -5.77
CA LEU A 300 -10.49 -17.47 -7.10
C LEU A 300 -9.42 -17.99 -8.05
N VAL A 301 -9.80 -18.52 -9.21
CA VAL A 301 -8.87 -19.14 -10.17
C VAL A 301 -9.15 -18.59 -11.57
N GLU A 302 -8.11 -18.13 -12.25
CA GLU A 302 -8.16 -17.59 -13.61
C GLU A 302 -7.35 -18.48 -14.57
N GLY A 303 -7.92 -18.76 -15.74
CA GLY A 303 -7.24 -19.44 -16.84
C GLY A 303 -7.10 -20.96 -16.71
N GLN A 304 -7.53 -21.56 -15.59
CA GLN A 304 -7.53 -23.01 -15.39
C GLN A 304 -8.87 -23.64 -15.82
N LYS A 305 -8.84 -24.90 -16.22
CA LYS A 305 -10.08 -25.61 -16.62
C LYS A 305 -10.94 -25.89 -15.39
N ALA A 306 -12.26 -25.87 -15.57
CA ALA A 306 -13.22 -26.13 -14.51
C ALA A 306 -12.96 -27.48 -13.79
N ASP A 307 -12.60 -28.54 -14.55
CA ASP A 307 -12.31 -29.86 -13.99
C ASP A 307 -11.08 -29.88 -13.08
N GLU A 308 -10.04 -29.10 -13.41
CA GLU A 308 -8.82 -29.00 -12.60
C GLU A 308 -9.12 -28.31 -11.27
N VAL A 309 -9.95 -27.26 -11.30
CA VAL A 309 -10.40 -26.54 -10.10
C VAL A 309 -11.25 -27.46 -9.21
N VAL A 310 -12.15 -28.25 -9.79
CA VAL A 310 -12.98 -29.21 -9.05
C VAL A 310 -12.13 -30.30 -8.39
N ALA A 311 -11.14 -30.86 -9.08
CA ALA A 311 -10.23 -31.86 -8.52
C ALA A 311 -9.42 -31.32 -7.32
N VAL A 312 -8.96 -30.06 -7.40
CA VAL A 312 -8.27 -29.40 -6.27
C VAL A 312 -9.24 -29.13 -5.11
N ALA A 313 -10.48 -28.75 -5.41
CA ALA A 313 -11.52 -28.57 -4.38
C ALA A 313 -11.91 -29.90 -3.68
N GLU A 314 -11.93 -31.02 -4.40
CA GLU A 314 -12.10 -32.37 -3.85
C GLU A 314 -10.97 -32.72 -2.87
N GLU A 315 -9.72 -32.50 -3.27
CA GLU A 315 -8.56 -32.74 -2.41
C GLU A 315 -8.59 -31.84 -1.16
N LEU A 316 -8.98 -30.57 -1.33
CA LEU A 316 -9.14 -29.64 -0.20
C LEU A 316 -10.18 -30.14 0.79
N CYS A 317 -11.33 -30.67 0.33
CA CYS A 317 -12.34 -31.26 1.21
C CYS A 317 -11.79 -32.45 1.99
N ALA A 318 -11.06 -33.35 1.34
CA ALA A 318 -10.43 -34.50 1.99
C ALA A 318 -9.40 -34.07 3.05
N ARG A 319 -8.57 -33.07 2.74
CA ARG A 319 -7.58 -32.50 3.67
C ARG A 319 -8.24 -31.80 4.86
N ALA A 320 -9.31 -31.05 4.62
CA ALA A 320 -10.06 -30.37 5.66
C ALA A 320 -10.71 -31.35 6.65
N LEU A 321 -11.22 -32.48 6.16
CA LEU A 321 -11.74 -33.57 7.00
C LEU A 321 -10.66 -34.20 7.90
N ALA A 322 -9.39 -34.14 7.49
CA ALA A 322 -8.27 -34.67 8.27
C ALA A 322 -7.72 -33.68 9.31
N LEU A 323 -8.20 -32.43 9.35
CA LEU A 323 -7.79 -31.45 10.36
C LEU A 323 -8.38 -31.82 11.73
N SER A 324 -7.52 -31.96 12.75
CA SER A 324 -7.97 -32.22 14.11
C SER A 324 -8.84 -31.09 14.66
N GLU A 325 -9.83 -31.44 15.47
CA GLU A 325 -10.86 -30.58 16.08
C GLU A 325 -11.97 -30.06 15.14
N GLY A 326 -11.73 -29.99 13.82
CA GLY A 326 -12.70 -29.55 12.82
C GLY A 326 -13.69 -30.64 12.37
N GLU A 327 -14.71 -30.24 11.61
CA GLU A 327 -15.73 -31.14 11.02
C GLU A 327 -15.70 -31.13 9.48
N GLY A 328 -14.54 -30.84 8.90
CA GLY A 328 -14.37 -30.66 7.46
C GLY A 328 -14.84 -29.28 6.98
N VAL A 329 -15.21 -29.19 5.70
CA VAL A 329 -15.57 -27.94 5.03
C VAL A 329 -16.76 -28.17 4.11
N ALA A 330 -17.71 -27.25 4.08
CA ALA A 330 -18.70 -27.18 3.01
C ALA A 330 -18.10 -26.39 1.83
N CYS A 331 -18.01 -27.02 0.66
CA CYS A 331 -17.32 -26.46 -0.50
C CYS A 331 -18.26 -26.35 -1.71
N GLY A 332 -18.35 -25.16 -2.28
CA GLY A 332 -19.12 -24.85 -3.48
C GLY A 332 -18.23 -24.33 -4.59
N VAL A 333 -18.43 -24.80 -5.82
CA VAL A 333 -17.65 -24.38 -7.00
C VAL A 333 -18.59 -23.81 -8.06
N ALA A 334 -18.23 -22.68 -8.64
CA ALA A 334 -18.84 -22.16 -9.86
C ALA A 334 -17.74 -21.77 -10.87
N SER A 335 -17.90 -22.16 -12.12
CA SER A 335 -16.95 -21.86 -13.18
C SER A 335 -17.65 -21.34 -14.42
N THR A 336 -17.10 -20.31 -15.06
CA THR A 336 -17.58 -19.85 -16.38
C THR A 336 -17.36 -20.89 -17.49
N GLY A 337 -16.59 -21.94 -17.22
CA GLY A 337 -16.46 -23.11 -18.10
C GLY A 337 -17.60 -24.14 -17.96
N ASP A 338 -18.50 -23.98 -16.99
CA ASP A 338 -19.63 -24.89 -16.75
C ASP A 338 -20.96 -24.36 -17.29
N SER A 339 -21.98 -25.22 -17.29
CA SER A 339 -23.35 -24.89 -17.75
C SER A 339 -24.12 -24.03 -16.72
N ILE A 340 -23.58 -22.87 -16.37
CA ILE A 340 -24.13 -21.95 -15.35
C ILE A 340 -24.82 -20.70 -15.94
N GLY A 341 -24.94 -20.63 -17.27
CA GLY A 341 -25.44 -19.45 -17.98
C GLY A 341 -24.45 -18.27 -17.99
N PRO A 342 -24.78 -17.15 -18.65
CA PRO A 342 -23.86 -16.02 -18.82
C PRO A 342 -23.50 -15.38 -17.46
N VAL A 343 -22.21 -15.14 -17.24
CA VAL A 343 -21.70 -14.48 -16.02
C VAL A 343 -21.19 -13.09 -16.40
N THR A 344 -22.06 -12.09 -16.28
CA THR A 344 -21.75 -10.70 -16.64
C THR A 344 -21.33 -9.83 -15.46
N THR A 345 -21.45 -10.33 -14.23
CA THR A 345 -21.13 -9.59 -13.01
C THR A 345 -20.41 -10.48 -11.97
N PRO A 346 -19.47 -9.92 -11.19
CA PRO A 346 -18.84 -10.60 -10.05
C PRO A 346 -19.86 -11.23 -9.09
N ASP A 347 -20.91 -10.47 -8.77
CA ASP A 347 -21.97 -10.88 -7.86
C ASP A 347 -22.67 -12.16 -8.30
N ARG A 348 -22.86 -12.37 -9.61
CA ARG A 348 -23.51 -13.59 -10.11
C ARG A 348 -22.63 -14.82 -9.89
N LEU A 349 -21.32 -14.74 -10.17
CA LEU A 349 -20.41 -15.86 -9.94
C LEU A 349 -20.31 -16.19 -8.44
N PHE A 350 -20.26 -15.17 -7.60
CA PHE A 350 -20.31 -15.33 -6.14
C PHE A 350 -21.59 -16.03 -5.69
N ARG A 351 -22.78 -15.58 -6.14
CA ARG A 351 -24.06 -16.22 -5.79
C ARG A 351 -24.13 -17.69 -6.21
N LEU A 352 -23.56 -18.04 -7.36
CA LEU A 352 -23.52 -19.43 -7.83
C LEU A 352 -22.65 -20.32 -6.95
N ALA A 353 -21.44 -19.84 -6.60
CA ALA A 353 -20.54 -20.56 -5.71
C ALA A 353 -21.09 -20.66 -4.28
N ASP A 354 -21.71 -19.59 -3.78
CA ASP A 354 -22.38 -19.54 -2.48
C ASP A 354 -23.59 -20.49 -2.41
N ALA A 355 -24.45 -20.49 -3.43
CA ALA A 355 -25.55 -21.45 -3.53
C ALA A 355 -25.04 -22.90 -3.55
N ALA A 356 -23.91 -23.16 -4.21
CA ALA A 356 -23.28 -24.48 -4.23
C ALA A 356 -22.77 -24.86 -2.83
N GLN A 357 -22.09 -23.94 -2.15
CA GLN A 357 -21.57 -24.14 -0.80
C GLN A 357 -22.72 -24.38 0.19
N TYR A 358 -23.80 -23.61 0.10
CA TYR A 358 -24.98 -23.78 0.93
C TYR A 358 -25.58 -25.18 0.76
N ARG A 359 -25.67 -25.67 -0.48
CA ARG A 359 -26.12 -27.05 -0.75
C ARG A 359 -25.15 -28.09 -0.19
N ALA A 360 -23.84 -27.87 -0.30
CA ALA A 360 -22.84 -28.74 0.32
C ALA A 360 -23.01 -28.81 1.84
N LYS A 361 -23.24 -27.66 2.49
CA LYS A 361 -23.48 -27.54 3.94
C LYS A 361 -24.77 -28.25 4.37
N ALA A 362 -25.87 -28.03 3.63
CA ALA A 362 -27.15 -28.66 3.90
C ALA A 362 -27.11 -30.19 3.75
N ALA A 363 -26.37 -30.69 2.76
CA ALA A 363 -26.20 -32.12 2.50
C ALA A 363 -25.10 -32.77 3.34
N ARG A 364 -24.29 -31.99 4.08
CA ARG A 364 -23.04 -32.44 4.73
C ARG A 364 -22.15 -33.22 3.75
N ALA A 365 -22.01 -32.69 2.53
CA ALA A 365 -21.26 -33.36 1.48
C ALA A 365 -19.77 -33.47 1.83
N ALA A 366 -19.17 -34.64 1.58
CA ALA A 366 -17.73 -34.86 1.76
C ALA A 366 -16.90 -34.39 0.55
N HIS A 367 -17.57 -33.95 -0.52
CA HIS A 367 -17.01 -33.48 -1.78
C HIS A 367 -17.62 -32.13 -2.15
N PRO A 368 -16.97 -31.32 -3.00
CA PRO A 368 -17.55 -30.07 -3.47
C PRO A 368 -18.88 -30.31 -4.19
N VAL A 369 -19.78 -29.33 -4.08
CA VAL A 369 -20.95 -29.20 -4.96
C VAL A 369 -20.58 -28.22 -6.06
N VAL A 370 -20.84 -28.57 -7.31
CA VAL A 370 -20.50 -27.73 -8.48
C VAL A 370 -21.78 -27.20 -9.12
N ALA A 371 -21.87 -25.88 -9.27
CA ALA A 371 -22.97 -25.23 -9.98
C ALA A 371 -22.99 -25.65 -11.45
N GLY A 372 -24.16 -26.04 -11.97
CA GLY A 372 -24.32 -26.42 -13.38
C GLY A 372 -23.88 -27.85 -13.71
N ARG A 373 -23.54 -28.68 -12.71
CA ARG A 373 -23.16 -30.10 -12.87
C ARG A 373 -24.05 -31.07 -12.09
N SER A 374 -25.11 -30.61 -11.44
CA SER A 374 -25.96 -31.46 -10.60
C SER A 374 -26.72 -32.53 -11.40
N HIS A 375 -26.95 -32.29 -12.70
CA HIS A 375 -27.62 -33.21 -13.61
C HIS A 375 -26.76 -33.38 -14.88
N GLY A 376 -26.66 -34.61 -15.39
CA GLY A 376 -26.01 -34.88 -16.67
C GLY A 376 -26.62 -34.07 -17.82
N PRO A 377 -25.99 -34.06 -19.02
CA PRO A 377 -26.40 -33.19 -20.11
C PRO A 377 -27.89 -33.38 -20.47
N GLY A 378 -28.69 -32.31 -20.31
CA GLY A 378 -30.07 -32.24 -20.82
C GLY A 378 -31.23 -32.03 -19.83
N PHE A 379 -30.98 -31.85 -18.51
CA PHE A 379 -32.07 -31.60 -17.54
C PHE A 379 -32.14 -30.14 -17.05
N SER A 380 -33.35 -29.58 -17.15
CA SER A 380 -33.75 -28.22 -16.74
C SER A 380 -33.95 -28.12 -15.23
N PRO A 381 -33.70 -26.94 -14.65
CA PRO A 381 -32.41 -26.29 -14.51
C PRO A 381 -31.68 -26.83 -13.27
N ASP A 382 -30.35 -26.70 -13.25
CA ASP A 382 -29.54 -27.11 -12.10
C ASP A 382 -30.06 -26.44 -10.80
N PRO A 383 -30.34 -27.22 -9.73
CA PRO A 383 -30.91 -26.68 -8.50
C PRO A 383 -30.03 -25.65 -7.79
N THR A 384 -28.70 -25.68 -7.99
CA THR A 384 -27.79 -24.63 -7.53
C THR A 384 -28.00 -23.33 -8.32
N VAL A 385 -28.11 -23.43 -9.65
CA VAL A 385 -28.33 -22.25 -10.51
C VAL A 385 -29.68 -21.60 -10.19
N LEU A 386 -30.73 -22.39 -10.00
CA LEU A 386 -32.03 -21.91 -9.55
C LEU A 386 -31.97 -21.17 -8.21
N LEU A 387 -31.23 -21.74 -7.24
CA LEU A 387 -31.07 -21.14 -5.92
C LEU A 387 -30.33 -19.79 -6.00
N ALA A 388 -29.28 -19.72 -6.84
CA ALA A 388 -28.51 -18.50 -7.06
C ALA A 388 -29.32 -17.40 -7.76
N ASP A 389 -30.11 -17.76 -8.78
CA ASP A 389 -30.94 -16.80 -9.53
C ASP A 389 -32.13 -16.31 -8.67
N ALA A 390 -32.70 -17.17 -7.81
CA ALA A 390 -33.74 -16.76 -6.86
C ALA A 390 -33.22 -15.80 -5.76
N ALA A 391 -31.92 -15.84 -5.48
CA ALA A 391 -31.26 -14.94 -4.53
C ALA A 391 -30.92 -13.57 -5.15
N ASP A 392 -31.07 -13.39 -6.47
CA ASP A 392 -30.77 -12.14 -7.15
C ASP A 392 -31.81 -11.05 -6.82
N PRO A 393 -31.41 -9.92 -6.20
CA PRO A 393 -32.31 -8.83 -5.84
C PRO A 393 -32.91 -8.10 -7.06
N HIS A 394 -32.35 -8.27 -8.27
CA HIS A 394 -32.83 -7.68 -9.51
C HIS A 394 -33.75 -8.62 -10.30
N HIS A 395 -33.91 -9.88 -9.87
CA HIS A 395 -34.82 -10.82 -10.51
C HIS A 395 -36.27 -10.47 -10.15
N ARG A 396 -36.90 -9.62 -10.97
CA ARG A 396 -38.34 -9.36 -10.91
C ARG A 396 -39.07 -10.63 -11.35
N ALA A 397 -39.68 -11.31 -10.38
CA ALA A 397 -40.60 -12.41 -10.65
C ALA A 397 -41.82 -11.89 -11.43
N ASP A 398 -41.99 -12.41 -12.63
CA ASP A 398 -43.25 -12.28 -13.36
C ASP A 398 -44.37 -12.95 -12.54
N GLY A 399 -45.53 -12.29 -12.49
CA GLY A 399 -46.37 -12.27 -11.30
C GLY A 399 -46.93 -13.61 -10.80
N ARG A 400 -46.79 -13.86 -9.49
CA ARG A 400 -47.83 -14.46 -8.61
C ARG A 400 -47.41 -14.33 -7.14
N ARG A 401 -48.33 -13.78 -6.33
CA ARG A 401 -48.19 -13.68 -4.86
C ARG A 401 -48.29 -15.06 -4.22
N THR A 402 -47.29 -15.44 -3.45
CA THR A 402 -47.46 -16.41 -2.34
C THR A 402 -46.88 -15.79 -1.07
N GLY A 403 -47.78 -15.52 -0.12
CA GLY A 403 -47.42 -15.13 1.23
C GLY A 403 -46.94 -16.35 2.01
N GLY A 404 -45.73 -16.26 2.55
CA GLY A 404 -45.18 -17.21 3.51
C GLY A 404 -44.23 -16.48 4.44
N ARG A 405 -44.57 -16.39 5.73
CA ARG A 405 -43.70 -15.84 6.78
C ARG A 405 -42.48 -16.75 6.91
N ILE A 406 -41.33 -16.31 6.39
CA ILE A 406 -40.03 -16.88 6.74
C ILE A 406 -39.50 -16.11 7.95
N GLY A 407 -39.13 -16.88 8.97
CA GLY A 407 -38.70 -16.40 10.28
C GLY A 407 -37.49 -15.47 10.23
N THR A 408 -37.47 -14.59 11.21
CA THR A 408 -36.44 -13.60 11.48
C THR A 408 -35.13 -14.28 11.88
N GLY A 409 -34.17 -14.31 10.95
CA GLY A 409 -32.79 -14.72 11.19
C GLY A 409 -31.90 -14.07 10.14
N ASP A 410 -31.23 -13.00 10.57
CA ASP A 410 -30.13 -12.27 9.92
C ASP A 410 -30.26 -11.90 8.42
N ARG A 411 -30.81 -10.71 8.17
CA ARG A 411 -30.74 -10.03 6.88
C ARG A 411 -29.39 -9.29 6.77
N ARG A 412 -28.37 -9.95 6.23
CA ARG A 412 -27.25 -9.26 5.57
C ARG A 412 -27.32 -9.52 4.07
N ARG A 413 -28.28 -8.85 3.42
CA ARG A 413 -28.35 -8.78 1.97
C ARG A 413 -27.49 -7.63 1.47
N PHE A 414 -26.71 -7.95 0.44
CA PHE A 414 -26.21 -7.07 -0.60
C PHE A 414 -27.09 -5.83 -0.84
N ARG A 415 -26.50 -4.66 -0.63
CA ARG A 415 -26.79 -3.44 -1.37
C ARG A 415 -25.45 -2.96 -1.92
N GLY A 416 -25.40 -2.69 -3.22
CA GLY A 416 -24.26 -2.04 -3.84
C GLY A 416 -23.84 -0.80 -3.04
N ALA A 417 -22.53 -0.58 -2.97
CA ALA A 417 -21.93 0.52 -2.25
C ALA A 417 -22.50 1.85 -2.75
N ALA A 418 -23.45 2.43 -2.01
CA ALA A 418 -23.78 3.84 -2.14
C ALA A 418 -23.04 4.62 -1.05
N HIS A 419 -23.07 4.14 0.20
CA HIS A 419 -22.41 4.79 1.33
C HIS A 419 -21.90 3.74 2.35
N SER A 420 -20.72 3.95 2.92
CA SER A 420 -20.10 3.10 3.93
C SER A 420 -19.17 3.89 4.86
N ALA A 421 -19.23 3.58 6.16
CA ALA A 421 -18.30 4.08 7.17
C ALA A 421 -17.21 3.05 7.55
N ASP A 422 -17.07 1.96 6.79
CA ASP A 422 -15.98 1.01 6.98
C ASP A 422 -14.63 1.68 6.62
N PRO A 423 -13.66 1.77 7.56
CA PRO A 423 -12.39 2.45 7.33
C PRO A 423 -11.60 1.90 6.15
N GLY A 424 -11.71 0.59 5.88
CA GLY A 424 -10.99 0.00 4.76
C GLY A 424 -11.68 0.16 3.41
N GLN A 425 -13.02 0.19 3.33
CA GLN A 425 -13.71 0.61 2.10
C GLN A 425 -13.40 2.07 1.75
N LEU A 426 -13.31 2.95 2.76
CA LEU A 426 -12.87 4.34 2.60
C LEU A 426 -11.46 4.40 2.03
N LEU A 427 -10.52 3.65 2.61
CA LEU A 427 -9.13 3.56 2.15
C LEU A 427 -9.05 3.06 0.70
N THR A 428 -9.70 1.95 0.38
CA THR A 428 -9.67 1.32 -0.96
C THR A 428 -10.24 2.26 -2.04
N ALA A 429 -11.43 2.81 -1.81
CA ALA A 429 -12.09 3.60 -2.83
C ALA A 429 -11.36 4.93 -3.09
N VAL A 430 -10.79 5.54 -2.05
CA VAL A 430 -10.00 6.76 -2.18
C VAL A 430 -8.65 6.49 -2.85
N LEU A 431 -7.94 5.41 -2.48
CA LEU A 431 -6.69 5.02 -3.16
C LEU A 431 -6.94 4.73 -4.64
N ALA A 432 -8.00 3.98 -4.97
CA ALA A 432 -8.37 3.73 -6.35
C ALA A 432 -8.75 5.01 -7.11
N ALA A 433 -9.37 5.99 -6.44
CA ALA A 433 -9.65 7.29 -7.03
C ALA A 433 -8.38 8.10 -7.32
N LEU A 434 -7.40 8.05 -6.41
CA LEU A 434 -6.07 8.65 -6.61
C LEU A 434 -5.32 7.98 -7.77
N ASP A 435 -5.31 6.65 -7.84
CA ASP A 435 -4.66 5.90 -8.92
C ASP A 435 -5.30 6.22 -10.29
N ARG A 436 -6.63 6.29 -10.35
CA ARG A 436 -7.35 6.70 -11.58
C ARG A 436 -7.02 8.14 -11.97
N ALA A 437 -6.97 9.07 -11.02
CA ALA A 437 -6.65 10.46 -11.27
C ALA A 437 -5.20 10.64 -11.78
N ALA A 438 -4.27 9.85 -11.24
CA ALA A 438 -2.88 9.81 -11.68
C ALA A 438 -2.74 9.19 -13.08
N ALA A 439 -3.38 8.04 -13.33
CA ALA A 439 -3.36 7.36 -14.64
C ALA A 439 -3.97 8.22 -15.75
N ALA A 440 -5.03 8.97 -15.45
CA ALA A 440 -5.66 9.91 -16.37
C ALA A 440 -4.89 11.24 -16.51
N ARG A 441 -3.78 11.44 -15.78
CA ARG A 441 -3.01 12.70 -15.70
C ARG A 441 -3.85 13.92 -15.32
N VAL A 442 -4.93 13.70 -14.58
CA VAL A 442 -5.82 14.77 -14.08
C VAL A 442 -5.20 15.47 -12.89
N VAL A 443 -4.50 14.73 -12.03
CA VAL A 443 -3.77 15.25 -10.87
C VAL A 443 -2.31 14.90 -11.02
N HIS A 444 -1.44 15.91 -10.99
CA HIS A 444 0.00 15.70 -11.06
C HIS A 444 0.52 15.11 -9.74
N PRO A 445 1.53 14.21 -9.73
CA PRO A 445 2.06 13.61 -8.48
C PRO A 445 2.53 14.64 -7.43
N ALA A 446 3.00 15.80 -7.88
CA ALA A 446 3.43 16.92 -7.03
C ALA A 446 2.29 17.86 -6.57
N ASP A 447 1.08 17.70 -7.10
CA ASP A 447 -0.08 18.52 -6.76
C ASP A 447 -0.73 18.01 -5.46
N THR A 448 -0.35 18.64 -4.35
CA THR A 448 -0.87 18.26 -3.03
C THR A 448 -2.36 18.59 -2.89
N LEU A 449 -2.78 19.74 -3.40
CA LEU A 449 -4.18 20.18 -3.30
C LEU A 449 -5.09 19.23 -4.07
N GLY A 450 -4.75 18.91 -5.33
CA GLY A 450 -5.51 17.98 -6.15
C GLY A 450 -5.66 16.59 -5.50
N LYS A 451 -4.58 16.05 -4.92
CA LYS A 451 -4.64 14.77 -4.18
C LYS A 451 -5.58 14.84 -2.97
N LEU A 452 -5.50 15.91 -2.18
CA LEU A 452 -6.35 16.09 -1.00
C LEU A 452 -7.83 16.32 -1.37
N VAL A 453 -8.10 16.97 -2.50
CA VAL A 453 -9.46 17.15 -3.03
C VAL A 453 -10.06 15.81 -3.45
N VAL A 454 -9.29 14.96 -4.14
CA VAL A 454 -9.76 13.60 -4.48
C VAL A 454 -10.09 12.79 -3.22
N ILE A 455 -9.25 12.90 -2.17
CA ILE A 455 -9.53 12.29 -0.87
C ILE A 455 -10.83 12.84 -0.28
N ALA A 456 -10.97 14.16 -0.21
CA ALA A 456 -12.12 14.82 0.39
C ALA A 456 -13.43 14.47 -0.34
N GLU A 457 -13.47 14.57 -1.67
CA GLU A 457 -14.65 14.26 -2.48
C GLU A 457 -15.05 12.79 -2.43
N THR A 458 -14.08 11.89 -2.50
CA THR A 458 -14.36 10.45 -2.50
C THR A 458 -14.83 10.01 -1.12
N SER A 459 -14.16 10.48 -0.07
CA SER A 459 -14.58 10.20 1.32
C SER A 459 -15.93 10.82 1.65
N ALA A 460 -16.21 12.04 1.19
CA ALA A 460 -17.50 12.69 1.43
C ALA A 460 -18.65 11.93 0.77
N ARG A 461 -18.48 11.47 -0.46
CA ARG A 461 -19.48 10.63 -1.14
C ARG A 461 -19.71 9.30 -0.43
N LEU A 462 -18.64 8.63 -0.02
CA LEU A 462 -18.75 7.33 0.67
C LEU A 462 -19.39 7.46 2.05
N LEU A 463 -19.08 8.51 2.80
CA LEU A 463 -19.62 8.70 4.15
C LEU A 463 -21.01 9.33 4.15
N ASP A 464 -21.50 9.75 2.98
CA ASP A 464 -22.68 10.60 2.83
C ASP A 464 -22.57 11.89 3.67
N ALA A 465 -21.41 12.54 3.55
CA ALA A 465 -21.10 13.77 4.28
C ALA A 465 -21.86 14.97 3.71
N VAL A 466 -22.16 15.93 4.57
CA VAL A 466 -22.83 17.20 4.22
C VAL A 466 -21.97 18.04 3.29
N GLY A 467 -20.66 18.04 3.51
CA GLY A 467 -19.67 18.78 2.74
C GLY A 467 -18.26 18.50 3.24
N TRP A 468 -17.28 19.05 2.54
CA TRP A 468 -15.87 18.90 2.87
C TRP A 468 -15.07 20.18 2.59
N TRP A 469 -13.98 20.34 3.35
CA TRP A 469 -13.04 21.45 3.24
C TRP A 469 -11.61 20.89 3.18
N VAL A 470 -10.79 21.51 2.33
CA VAL A 470 -9.34 21.34 2.30
C VAL A 470 -8.71 22.70 2.60
N SER A 471 -7.89 22.75 3.65
CA SER A 471 -7.28 23.97 4.15
C SER A 471 -5.75 23.85 4.19
N TYR A 472 -5.07 24.98 4.01
CA TYR A 472 -3.61 25.09 3.92
C TYR A 472 -3.06 26.05 4.99
N VAL A 473 -1.89 25.70 5.54
CA VAL A 473 -1.15 26.48 6.53
C VAL A 473 0.26 26.72 5.99
N PRO A 474 0.63 27.97 5.65
CA PRO A 474 1.97 28.28 5.18
C PRO A 474 3.07 27.87 6.19
N PRO A 475 4.27 27.49 5.74
CA PRO A 475 5.38 27.15 6.64
C PRO A 475 5.65 28.26 7.66
N GLY A 476 5.71 27.90 8.94
CA GLY A 476 5.92 28.84 10.04
C GLY A 476 4.71 29.71 10.43
N SER A 477 3.57 29.59 9.73
CA SER A 477 2.34 30.33 10.04
C SER A 477 1.48 29.60 11.07
N HIS A 478 0.64 30.37 11.78
CA HIS A 478 -0.48 29.87 12.59
C HIS A 478 -1.84 30.18 11.95
N LEU A 479 -1.84 30.87 10.82
CA LEU A 479 -3.03 31.19 10.04
C LEU A 479 -3.26 30.10 9.00
N MET A 480 -4.43 29.48 9.09
CA MET A 480 -4.95 28.49 8.15
C MET A 480 -5.91 29.16 7.18
N ARG A 481 -5.80 28.83 5.89
CA ARG A 481 -6.71 29.33 4.84
C ARG A 481 -7.45 28.17 4.21
N THR A 482 -8.75 28.32 3.95
CA THR A 482 -9.49 27.38 3.11
C THR A 482 -8.98 27.47 1.67
N ALA A 483 -8.50 26.35 1.13
CA ALA A 483 -8.01 26.26 -0.24
C ALA A 483 -9.12 25.82 -1.20
N GLN A 484 -9.92 24.83 -0.80
CA GLN A 484 -11.06 24.35 -1.59
C GLN A 484 -12.12 23.73 -0.69
N HIS A 485 -13.38 23.79 -1.09
CA HIS A 485 -14.48 23.16 -0.37
C HIS A 485 -15.63 22.80 -1.32
N ALA A 486 -16.52 21.92 -0.86
CA ALA A 486 -17.82 21.68 -1.49
C ALA A 486 -18.89 21.33 -0.46
N VAL A 487 -20.12 21.79 -0.72
CA VAL A 487 -21.29 21.53 0.13
C VAL A 487 -22.35 20.82 -0.70
N TYR A 488 -22.79 19.65 -0.22
CA TYR A 488 -23.76 18.79 -0.91
C TYR A 488 -25.17 18.90 -0.31
N ARG A 489 -25.28 19.19 1.00
CA ARG A 489 -26.56 19.39 1.69
C ARG A 489 -26.58 20.70 2.45
N MET A 490 -27.69 21.42 2.37
CA MET A 490 -27.89 22.61 3.19
C MET A 490 -28.30 22.21 4.61
N THR A 491 -27.55 22.70 5.60
CA THR A 491 -27.91 22.60 7.03
C THR A 491 -28.53 23.89 7.53
N SER A 492 -29.33 23.82 8.59
CA SER A 492 -29.88 25.00 9.28
C SER A 492 -29.19 25.16 10.64
N GLY A 493 -28.35 26.19 10.75
CA GLY A 493 -27.79 26.66 12.02
C GLY A 493 -28.76 27.57 12.79
N PRO A 494 -28.32 28.16 13.92
CA PRO A 494 -29.14 29.11 14.68
C PRO A 494 -29.53 30.33 13.83
N SER A 495 -30.80 30.73 13.85
CA SER A 495 -31.37 31.82 13.04
C SER A 495 -31.08 33.24 13.57
N SER A 496 -30.10 33.38 14.47
CA SER A 496 -29.71 34.71 14.96
C SER A 496 -28.84 35.42 13.93
N ALA A 497 -29.05 36.72 13.72
CA ALA A 497 -28.25 37.52 12.77
C ALA A 497 -26.73 37.40 13.01
N ARG A 498 -26.32 37.25 14.27
CA ARG A 498 -24.92 37.00 14.66
C ARG A 498 -24.42 35.64 14.17
N ALA A 499 -25.21 34.58 14.32
CA ALA A 499 -24.86 33.23 13.86
C ALA A 499 -24.85 33.14 12.33
N GLU A 500 -25.79 33.79 11.64
CA GLU A 500 -25.79 33.88 10.17
C GLU A 500 -24.55 34.59 9.62
N THR A 501 -24.17 35.71 10.24
CA THR A 501 -22.94 36.44 9.87
C THR A 501 -21.69 35.61 10.11
N GLN A 502 -21.61 34.93 11.26
CA GLN A 502 -20.48 34.08 11.61
C GLN A 502 -20.38 32.85 10.69
N ARG A 503 -21.50 32.24 10.33
CA ARG A 503 -21.56 31.15 9.36
C ARG A 503 -21.08 31.59 7.97
N ALA A 504 -21.53 32.74 7.50
CA ALA A 504 -21.09 33.29 6.21
C ALA A 504 -19.57 33.56 6.17
N GLN A 505 -18.95 33.90 7.31
CA GLN A 505 -17.49 34.05 7.42
C GLN A 505 -16.75 32.72 7.40
N ILE A 506 -17.30 31.67 8.02
CA ILE A 506 -16.71 30.33 8.06
C ILE A 506 -16.80 29.65 6.68
N GLU A 507 -17.92 29.83 5.98
CA GLU A 507 -18.19 29.23 4.66
C GLU A 507 -17.68 30.10 3.50
N ALA A 508 -17.02 31.24 3.78
CA ALA A 508 -16.48 32.12 2.75
C ALA A 508 -15.37 31.43 1.94
N PRO A 509 -15.30 31.66 0.62
CA PRO A 509 -14.09 31.38 -0.15
C PRO A 509 -12.89 32.06 0.51
N ASP A 510 -11.78 31.35 0.68
CA ASP A 510 -10.56 31.86 1.33
C ASP A 510 -10.68 32.25 2.82
N ALA A 511 -11.66 31.69 3.55
CA ALA A 511 -11.78 31.91 5.00
C ALA A 511 -10.45 31.65 5.73
N VAL A 512 -10.08 32.56 6.65
CA VAL A 512 -8.83 32.53 7.41
C VAL A 512 -9.11 32.24 8.87
N PHE A 513 -8.44 31.23 9.42
CA PHE A 513 -8.59 30.77 10.80
C PHE A 513 -7.26 30.87 11.55
N ASP A 514 -7.30 31.40 12.77
CA ASP A 514 -6.15 31.40 13.68
C ASP A 514 -6.13 30.11 14.49
N LEU A 515 -5.19 29.21 14.18
CA LEU A 515 -5.08 27.89 14.83
C LEU A 515 -4.75 27.96 16.33
N ARG A 516 -4.40 29.14 16.88
CA ARG A 516 -4.27 29.31 18.33
C ARG A 516 -5.60 29.16 19.06
N HIS A 517 -6.71 29.40 18.37
CA HIS A 517 -8.06 29.23 18.91
C HIS A 517 -8.62 27.81 18.72
N TYR A 518 -7.97 26.95 17.93
CA TYR A 518 -8.46 25.62 17.57
C TYR A 518 -7.40 24.55 17.89
N PRO A 519 -7.25 24.12 19.16
CA PRO A 519 -6.18 23.23 19.59
C PRO A 519 -6.24 21.82 18.97
N MET A 520 -7.43 21.28 18.72
CA MET A 520 -7.59 19.97 18.06
C MET A 520 -7.19 20.06 16.59
N THR A 521 -7.64 21.10 15.90
CA THR A 521 -7.26 21.41 14.51
C THR A 521 -5.75 21.61 14.39
N ARG A 522 -5.16 22.39 15.30
CA ARG A 522 -3.71 22.61 15.37
C ARG A 522 -2.92 21.31 15.55
N ARG A 523 -3.45 20.34 16.32
CA ARG A 523 -2.83 19.02 16.46
C ARG A 523 -2.99 18.18 15.20
N ALA A 524 -4.13 18.25 14.53
CA ALA A 524 -4.38 17.51 13.29
C ALA A 524 -3.41 17.93 12.17
N VAL A 525 -3.20 19.23 11.95
CA VAL A 525 -2.25 19.75 10.94
C VAL A 525 -0.81 19.24 11.16
N ARG A 526 -0.45 18.82 12.38
CA ARG A 526 0.87 18.24 12.69
C ARG A 526 0.97 16.72 12.46
N GLY A 527 0.00 16.11 11.77
CA GLY A 527 0.00 14.67 11.44
C GLY A 527 -1.00 13.84 12.25
N GLY A 528 -2.08 14.46 12.72
CA GLY A 528 -3.13 13.84 13.52
C GLY A 528 -4.49 13.82 12.83
N ALA A 529 -5.46 13.16 13.47
CA ALA A 529 -6.86 13.24 13.10
C ALA A 529 -7.73 13.20 14.35
N PHE A 530 -8.95 13.71 14.23
CA PHE A 530 -9.96 13.65 15.28
C PHE A 530 -11.36 13.59 14.66
N ALA A 531 -12.31 13.11 15.45
CA ALA A 531 -13.73 13.22 15.14
C ALA A 531 -14.44 13.91 16.30
N LEU A 532 -15.39 14.78 15.96
CA LEU A 532 -16.20 15.51 16.93
C LEU A 532 -17.67 15.25 16.65
N ARG A 533 -18.46 15.18 17.72
CA ARG A 533 -19.93 15.19 17.67
C ARG A 533 -20.41 16.32 18.57
N ALA A 534 -21.30 17.16 18.06
CA ALA A 534 -21.87 18.26 18.84
C ALA A 534 -22.57 17.72 20.10
N GLY A 535 -22.33 18.34 21.25
CA GLY A 535 -22.84 17.94 22.56
C GLY A 535 -22.10 16.77 23.23
N ALA A 536 -21.01 16.25 22.65
CA ALA A 536 -20.19 15.22 23.28
C ALA A 536 -19.27 15.80 24.36
N ALA A 537 -19.07 15.05 25.46
CA ALA A 537 -18.18 15.48 26.54
C ALA A 537 -16.72 15.48 26.09
N GLY A 538 -15.97 16.54 26.43
CA GLY A 538 -14.54 16.65 26.15
C GLY A 538 -14.18 17.33 24.83
N ASN A 539 -15.16 17.84 24.08
CA ASN A 539 -14.91 18.71 22.93
C ASN A 539 -14.25 20.02 23.35
N ASP A 540 -13.39 20.58 22.50
CA ASP A 540 -12.94 21.96 22.68
C ASP A 540 -14.08 22.94 22.32
N PRO A 541 -14.34 23.97 23.14
CA PRO A 541 -15.42 24.92 22.88
C PRO A 541 -15.33 25.65 21.53
N ALA A 542 -14.12 25.90 21.02
CA ALA A 542 -13.95 26.64 19.77
C ALA A 542 -14.30 25.79 18.54
N GLU A 543 -13.83 24.54 18.50
CA GLU A 543 -14.19 23.57 17.47
C GLU A 543 -15.67 23.20 17.50
N GLU A 544 -16.25 23.04 18.70
CA GLU A 544 -17.69 22.77 18.83
C GLU A 544 -18.55 23.95 18.41
N ALA A 545 -18.16 25.19 18.74
CA ALA A 545 -18.88 26.39 18.30
C ALA A 545 -18.97 26.48 16.77
N MET A 546 -17.94 26.04 16.04
CA MET A 546 -17.95 26.02 14.57
C MET A 546 -19.00 25.04 14.03
N LEU A 547 -19.11 23.83 14.61
CA LEU A 547 -20.16 22.88 14.24
C LEU A 547 -21.56 23.45 14.50
N VAL A 548 -21.77 24.01 15.68
CA VAL A 548 -23.08 24.50 16.12
C VAL A 548 -23.53 25.69 15.26
N VAL A 549 -22.65 26.65 15.00
CA VAL A 549 -22.96 27.85 14.18
C VAL A 549 -23.29 27.47 12.75
N SER A 550 -22.55 26.51 12.17
CA SER A 550 -22.77 26.05 10.79
C SER A 550 -23.86 24.97 10.67
N GLY A 551 -24.50 24.59 11.78
CA GLY A 551 -25.60 23.62 11.81
C GLY A 551 -25.18 22.16 11.56
N TYR A 552 -23.91 21.82 11.80
CA TYR A 552 -23.40 20.46 11.67
C TYR A 552 -23.55 19.69 13.00
N ARG A 553 -23.80 18.37 12.90
CA ARG A 553 -23.92 17.45 14.04
C ARG A 553 -22.61 16.77 14.41
N GLY A 554 -21.66 16.74 13.48
CA GLY A 554 -20.31 16.25 13.74
C GLY A 554 -19.34 16.58 12.62
N MET A 555 -18.07 16.26 12.83
CA MET A 555 -17.03 16.32 11.81
C MET A 555 -15.99 15.21 12.02
N VAL A 556 -15.27 14.90 10.96
CA VAL A 556 -13.96 14.25 11.03
C VAL A 556 -12.94 15.12 10.32
N ALA A 557 -11.80 15.33 10.98
CA ALA A 557 -10.71 16.12 10.46
C ALA A 557 -9.41 15.31 10.52
N ALA A 558 -8.62 15.37 9.45
CA ALA A 558 -7.31 14.74 9.35
C ALA A 558 -6.33 15.69 8.67
N GLY A 559 -5.12 15.80 9.20
CA GLY A 559 -4.13 16.71 8.69
C GLY A 559 -2.71 16.16 8.75
N GLY A 560 -1.79 16.93 8.18
CA GLY A 560 -0.37 16.62 8.17
C GLY A 560 0.43 17.76 7.54
N HIS A 561 1.73 17.55 7.43
CA HIS A 561 2.63 18.52 6.80
C HIS A 561 3.49 17.85 5.74
N ASN A 562 3.84 18.63 4.72
CA ASN A 562 4.88 18.32 3.75
C ASN A 562 5.81 19.55 3.63
N PRO A 563 6.88 19.51 2.81
CA PRO A 563 7.78 20.65 2.67
C PRO A 563 7.10 21.96 2.21
N ALA A 564 5.92 21.88 1.56
CA ALA A 564 5.17 23.04 1.11
C ALA A 564 4.32 23.69 2.23
N GLY A 565 4.05 22.99 3.34
CA GLY A 565 3.30 23.53 4.48
C GLY A 565 2.41 22.49 5.17
N GLY A 566 1.54 22.98 6.06
CA GLY A 566 0.53 22.18 6.74
C GLY A 566 -0.76 22.10 5.92
N TRP A 567 -1.45 20.97 6.02
CA TRP A 567 -2.70 20.71 5.30
C TRP A 567 -3.72 20.05 6.23
N LEU A 568 -4.99 20.31 5.97
CA LEU A 568 -6.12 19.76 6.71
C LEU A 568 -7.25 19.39 5.75
N VAL A 569 -7.85 18.22 5.95
CA VAL A 569 -9.08 17.78 5.30
C VAL A 569 -10.14 17.63 6.38
N GLU A 570 -11.29 18.27 6.17
CA GLU A 570 -12.44 18.26 7.09
C GLU A 570 -13.68 17.75 6.35
N LEU A 571 -14.43 16.87 6.99
CA LEU A 571 -15.69 16.31 6.50
C LEU A 571 -16.78 16.55 7.55
N PHE A 572 -17.90 17.14 7.13
CA PHE A 572 -18.98 17.53 8.04
C PHE A 572 -20.17 16.57 7.94
N ALA A 573 -20.81 16.31 9.08
CA ALA A 573 -21.93 15.38 9.22
C ALA A 573 -23.20 16.05 9.73
N ASP A 574 -24.35 15.55 9.26
CA ASP A 574 -25.67 15.74 9.85
C ASP A 574 -26.19 14.41 10.44
N ASP A 575 -27.48 14.35 10.80
CA ASP A 575 -28.10 13.14 11.35
C ASP A 575 -28.28 12.01 10.30
N ALA A 576 -28.09 12.30 9.00
CA ALA A 576 -28.16 11.31 7.93
C ALA A 576 -26.77 10.73 7.55
N THR A 577 -25.68 11.43 7.89
CA THR A 577 -24.31 10.98 7.66
C THR A 577 -23.96 9.73 8.49
N LEU A 578 -23.19 8.81 7.90
CA LEU A 578 -22.76 7.60 8.60
C LEU A 578 -21.79 7.91 9.77
N PRO A 579 -21.67 7.03 10.78
CA PRO A 579 -20.87 7.30 11.97
C PRO A 579 -19.39 7.59 11.67
N LEU A 580 -18.95 8.83 11.89
CA LEU A 580 -17.62 9.31 11.51
C LEU A 580 -16.48 8.88 12.45
N GLY A 581 -16.79 8.35 13.64
CA GLY A 581 -15.78 8.05 14.68
C GLY A 581 -14.71 7.04 14.24
N GLN A 582 -15.07 6.07 13.41
CA GLN A 582 -14.14 5.06 12.89
C GLN A 582 -13.36 5.56 11.66
N ALA A 583 -13.83 6.61 10.98
CA ALA A 583 -13.23 7.15 9.76
C ALA A 583 -11.95 7.97 10.04
N ALA A 584 -11.76 8.50 11.25
CA ALA A 584 -10.62 9.37 11.58
C ALA A 584 -9.26 8.72 11.32
N CYS A 585 -9.09 7.44 11.68
CA CYS A 585 -7.85 6.70 11.44
C CYS A 585 -7.58 6.49 9.94
N ALA A 586 -8.61 6.14 9.16
CA ALA A 586 -8.48 5.98 7.71
C ALA A 586 -8.21 7.33 7.01
N MET A 587 -8.92 8.39 7.40
CA MET A 587 -8.68 9.74 6.89
C MET A 587 -7.26 10.21 7.18
N ARG A 588 -6.72 9.93 8.38
CA ARG A 588 -5.32 10.23 8.70
C ARG A 588 -4.35 9.51 7.77
N ALA A 589 -4.56 8.22 7.53
CA ALA A 589 -3.71 7.43 6.65
C ALA A 589 -3.77 7.95 5.21
N LEU A 590 -4.98 8.25 4.71
CA LEU A 590 -5.20 8.81 3.37
C LEU A 590 -4.52 10.17 3.18
N VAL A 591 -4.70 11.09 4.14
CA VAL A 591 -4.04 12.40 4.12
C VAL A 591 -2.53 12.22 4.16
N ALA A 592 -1.99 11.31 4.99
CA ALA A 592 -0.56 11.03 5.01
C ALA A 592 -0.05 10.52 3.65
N VAL A 593 -0.80 9.65 2.97
CA VAL A 593 -0.47 9.18 1.61
C VAL A 593 -0.42 10.34 0.60
N ALA A 594 -1.41 11.24 0.61
CA ALA A 594 -1.40 12.39 -0.29
C ALA A 594 -0.25 13.38 -0.01
N LEU A 595 0.16 13.49 1.25
CA LEU A 595 1.27 14.34 1.67
C LEU A 595 2.65 13.72 1.46
N SER A 596 2.73 12.41 1.16
CA SER A 596 3.96 11.75 0.76
C SER A 596 4.39 12.15 -0.65
N GLY A 597 5.71 12.34 -0.85
CA GLY A 597 6.32 12.63 -2.16
C GLY A 597 6.58 14.11 -2.43
N ALA A 598 6.81 14.45 -3.70
CA ALA A 598 7.03 15.82 -4.14
C ALA A 598 5.81 16.70 -3.82
N ALA A 599 6.05 17.95 -3.42
CA ALA A 599 5.00 18.84 -2.95
C ALA A 599 5.14 20.22 -3.59
N SER A 600 4.04 20.74 -4.10
CA SER A 600 3.90 22.15 -4.50
C SER A 600 2.95 22.87 -3.54
N PRO A 601 3.20 24.14 -3.19
CA PRO A 601 2.20 24.96 -2.51
C PRO A 601 0.97 25.14 -3.43
N PRO A 602 -0.21 25.45 -2.86
CA PRO A 602 -1.39 25.72 -3.68
C PRO A 602 -1.10 26.91 -4.60
N VAL A 603 -1.44 26.76 -5.89
CA VAL A 603 -1.44 27.89 -6.83
C VAL A 603 -2.65 28.76 -6.45
N VAL A 604 -2.37 29.95 -5.92
CA VAL A 604 -3.39 30.94 -5.54
C VAL A 604 -3.95 31.62 -6.77
#